data_AF-A0A5C6Y6E6-F1
#
_entry.id   AF-A0A5C6Y6E6-F1
#
_cell.length_a   1.000
_cell.length_b   1.000
_cell.length_c   1.000
_cell.angle_alpha   90.00
_cell.angle_beta   90.00
_cell.angle_gamma   90.00
#
_symmetry.space_group_name_H-M   'P 1'
#
loop_
_entity.id
_entity.type
_entity.pdbx_description
1 polymer ?
#
loop_
_entity_poly.entity_id
_entity_poly.type
_entity_poly.pdbx_seq_one_letter_code
_entity_poly.pdbx_strand_id
1 'polypeptide(L)' 'MLKNENKIIFIASEMYQLDKNEDKQFTSNLLLKNPDLWSPESPNLYHLKTEILYNGKIKDKEITRIGTKTI' A
#
# COMPACT_ATOMS: atom_id res chain seq x y z
N MET A 1 -2.29 -0.59 -4.04
CA MET A 1 -3.35 -1.31 -3.29
C MET A 1 -4.16 -2.16 -4.24
N LEU A 2 -4.35 -3.43 -3.90
CA LEU A 2 -5.06 -4.42 -4.72
C LEU A 2 -6.31 -4.92 -4.01
N LYS A 3 -7.38 -5.10 -4.78
CA LYS A 3 -8.62 -5.79 -4.38
C LYS A 3 -8.64 -7.18 -5.03
N ASN A 4 -8.94 -8.21 -4.24
CA ASN A 4 -9.03 -9.62 -4.68
C ASN A 4 -7.80 -10.09 -5.48
N GLU A 5 -6.61 -9.62 -5.09
CA GLU A 5 -5.29 -9.97 -5.66
C GLU A 5 -5.04 -9.64 -7.14
N ASN A 6 -6.10 -9.30 -7.90
CA ASN A 6 -6.02 -9.15 -9.35
C ASN A 6 -6.38 -7.73 -9.83
N LYS A 7 -6.96 -6.88 -8.99
CA LYS A 7 -7.36 -5.53 -9.37
C LYS A 7 -6.59 -4.47 -8.60
N ILE A 8 -5.70 -3.76 -9.28
CA ILE A 8 -5.08 -2.54 -8.74
C ILE A 8 -6.17 -1.47 -8.67
N ILE A 9 -6.46 -0.99 -7.46
CA ILE A 9 -7.46 0.07 -7.24
C ILE A 9 -6.81 1.42 -6.96
N PHE A 10 -5.53 1.42 -6.57
CA PHE A 10 -4.77 2.63 -6.29
C PHE A 10 -3.28 2.36 -6.43
N ILE A 11 -2.54 3.32 -6.99
CA ILE A 11 -1.08 3.34 -7.04
C ILE A 11 -0.58 4.76 -6.79
N ALA A 12 0.45 4.89 -5.96
CA ALA A 12 1.23 6.12 -5.79
C ALA A 12 2.70 5.74 -5.65
N SER A 13 3.57 6.63 -6.10
CA SER A 13 5.02 6.47 -6.03
C SER A 13 5.65 7.85 -5.96
N GLU A 14 6.70 7.98 -5.16
CA GLU A 14 7.48 9.20 -4.99
C GLU A 14 8.97 8.84 -5.05
N MET A 15 9.78 9.78 -5.54
CA MET A 15 11.24 9.63 -5.54
C MET A 15 11.82 10.27 -4.28
N TYR A 16 12.74 9.56 -3.63
CA TYR A 16 13.45 10.06 -2.46
C TYR A 16 14.95 9.88 -2.65
N GLN A 17 15.71 10.83 -2.09
CA GLN A 17 17.14 10.67 -1.85
C GLN A 17 17.32 10.28 -0.39
N LEU A 18 18.22 9.32 -0.16
CA LEU A 18 18.59 8.79 1.14
C LEU A 18 20.12 8.81 1.24
N ASP A 19 20.63 9.40 2.30
CA ASP A 19 22.06 9.40 2.57
C ASP A 19 22.52 8.06 3.16
N LYS A 20 23.83 7.81 3.10
CA LYS A 20 24.40 6.56 3.63
C LYS A 20 24.16 6.48 5.15
N ASN A 21 23.65 5.34 5.60
CA ASN A 21 23.28 5.06 6.99
C ASN A 21 22.13 5.95 7.52
N GLU A 22 21.37 6.60 6.66
CA GLU A 22 20.14 7.31 7.04
C GLU A 22 18.96 6.33 7.11
N ASP A 23 18.19 6.40 8.20
CA ASP A 23 16.88 5.77 8.31
C ASP A 23 15.79 6.83 8.18
N LYS A 24 14.76 6.56 7.39
CA LYS A 24 13.69 7.51 7.11
C LYS A 24 12.32 6.85 7.09
N GLN A 25 11.34 7.54 7.64
CA GLN A 25 9.94 7.15 7.59
C GLN A 25 9.21 7.98 6.53
N PHE A 26 8.38 7.31 5.73
CA PHE A 26 7.54 7.92 4.70
C PHE A 26 6.07 7.68 5.02
N THR A 27 5.23 8.69 4.79
CA THR A 27 3.79 8.62 4.96
C THR A 27 3.11 8.92 3.64
N SER A 28 2.31 7.98 3.14
CA SER A 28 1.50 8.18 1.94
C SER A 28 0.02 8.15 2.29
N ASN A 29 -0.71 9.20 1.88
CA ASN A 29 -2.15 9.28 2.06
C ASN A 29 -2.86 8.73 0.82
N LEU A 30 -3.79 7.78 1.03
CA LEU A 30 -4.52 7.11 -0.04
C LEU A 30 -6.02 7.40 0.13
N LEU A 31 -6.63 8.04 -0.87
CA LEU A 31 -8.07 8.28 -0.87
C LEU A 31 -8.78 7.18 -1.67
N LEU A 32 -9.60 6.38 -0.99
CA LEU A 32 -10.41 5.34 -1.60
C LEU A 32 -11.82 5.86 -1.88
N LYS A 33 -12.24 5.79 -3.15
CA LYS A 33 -13.62 6.12 -3.54
C LYS A 33 -14.49 4.88 -3.42
N ASN A 34 -15.58 4.97 -2.67
CA ASN A 34 -16.54 3.88 -2.42
C ASN A 34 -15.85 2.56 -2.00
N PRO A 35 -15.13 2.52 -0.87
CA PRO A 35 -14.44 1.32 -0.42
C PRO A 35 -15.45 0.26 0.04
N ASP A 36 -15.19 -1.01 -0.30
CA ASP A 36 -15.83 -2.13 0.39
C ASP A 36 -15.34 -2.13 1.85
N LEU A 37 -16.28 -1.99 2.78
CA LEU A 37 -15.97 -1.93 4.20
C LEU A 37 -15.77 -3.32 4.79
N TRP A 38 -14.87 -3.40 5.75
CA TRP A 38 -14.64 -4.60 6.55
C TRP A 38 -15.56 -4.59 7.77
N SER A 39 -16.23 -5.73 8.00
CA SER A 39 -16.88 -6.10 9.26
C SER A 39 -16.75 -7.62 9.46
N PRO A 40 -17.05 -8.17 10.66
CA PRO A 40 -17.12 -9.62 10.87
C PRO A 40 -18.08 -10.34 9.91
N GLU A 41 -19.19 -9.70 9.55
CA GLU A 41 -20.20 -10.21 8.61
C GLU A 41 -19.79 -10.01 7.15
N SER A 42 -18.91 -9.05 6.88
CA SER A 42 -18.42 -8.69 5.55
C SER A 42 -16.92 -8.46 5.58
N PRO A 43 -16.09 -9.52 5.60
CA PRO A 43 -14.64 -9.42 5.85
C PRO A 43 -13.86 -9.00 4.60
N ASN A 44 -14.22 -7.85 4.01
CA ASN A 44 -13.56 -7.30 2.83
C ASN A 44 -12.14 -6.84 3.17
N LEU A 45 -11.14 -7.49 2.56
CA LEU A 45 -9.72 -7.20 2.77
C LEU A 45 -9.04 -6.83 1.46
N TYR A 46 -8.04 -5.98 1.59
CA TYR A 46 -7.17 -5.54 0.50
C TYR A 46 -5.72 -5.94 0.76
N HIS A 47 -4.94 -5.99 -0.31
CA HIS A 47 -3.50 -6.12 -0.24
C HIS A 47 -2.84 -4.78 -0.50
N LEU A 48 -2.15 -4.24 0.50
CA LEU A 48 -1.24 -3.12 0.34
C LEU A 48 0.13 -3.68 -0.03
N LYS A 49 0.57 -3.39 -1.25
CA LYS A 49 1.88 -3.77 -1.77
C LYS A 49 2.77 -2.54 -1.73
N THR A 50 3.86 -2.62 -0.97
CA THR A 50 4.89 -1.58 -0.87
C THR A 50 6.14 -2.09 -1.56
N GLU A 51 6.71 -1.29 -2.46
CA GLU A 51 7.90 -1.67 -3.23
C GLU A 51 8.94 -0.56 -3.16
N ILE A 52 10.18 -0.92 -2.87
CA ILE A 52 11.33 -0.02 -2.98
C ILE A 52 12.00 -0.29 -4.33
N LEU A 53 12.06 0.73 -5.18
CA LEU A 53 12.72 0.65 -6.48
C LEU A 53 14.04 1.41 -6.47
N TYR A 54 15.09 0.79 -6.98
CA TYR A 54 16.38 1.43 -7.24
C TYR A 54 16.85 1.08 -8.65
N ASN A 55 17.09 2.10 -9.47
CA ASN A 55 17.45 1.96 -10.89
C ASN A 55 16.49 1.05 -11.67
N GLY A 56 15.18 1.24 -11.47
CA GLY A 56 14.13 0.49 -12.17
C GLY A 56 13.97 -0.97 -11.72
N LYS A 57 14.68 -1.41 -10.67
CA LYS A 57 14.59 -2.76 -10.12
C LYS A 57 14.00 -2.74 -8.71
N ILE A 58 13.13 -3.69 -8.41
CA ILE A 58 12.60 -3.90 -7.06
C ILE A 58 13.77 -4.37 -6.18
N LYS A 59 14.03 -3.64 -5.10
CA LYS A 59 15.02 -3.99 -4.07
C LYS A 59 14.37 -4.65 -2.88
N ASP A 60 13.18 -4.21 -2.53
CA ASP A 60 12.39 -4.79 -1.47
C ASP A 60 10.90 -4.70 -1.79
N LYS A 61 10.14 -5.62 -1.22
CA LYS A 61 8.70 -5.73 -1.39
C LYS A 61 8.07 -6.30 -0.13
N GLU A 62 7.06 -5.59 0.36
CA GLU A 62 6.20 -6.06 1.44
C GLU A 62 4.73 -6.11 0.97
N ILE A 63 3.99 -7.11 1.45
CA ILE A 63 2.54 -7.21 1.27
C ILE A 63 1.88 -7.24 2.64
N THR A 64 1.05 -6.24 2.93
CA THR A 64 0.26 -6.15 4.16
C THR A 64 -1.22 -6.33 3.83
N ARG A 65 -1.93 -7.16 4.60
CA ARG A 65 -3.39 -7.29 4.49
C ARG A 65 -4.06 -6.26 5.38
N ILE A 66 -4.95 -5.45 4.79
CA ILE A 66 -5.64 -4.36 5.50
C ILE A 66 -7.15 -4.39 5.24
N GLY A 67 -7.92 -4.06 6.27
CA GLY A 67 -9.36 -3.84 6.20
C GLY A 67 -9.69 -2.36 6.43
N THR A 68 -10.61 -1.81 5.65
CA THR A 68 -11.09 -0.43 5.81
C THR A 68 -12.44 -0.46 6.52
N LYS A 69 -12.57 0.20 7.66
CA LYS A 69 -13.81 0.29 8.42
C LYS A 69 -14.10 1.73 8.82
N THR A 70 -15.37 2.06 9.01
CA THR A 70 -15.79 3.27 9.72
C THR A 70 -15.75 3.01 11.23
N ILE A 71 -15.52 4.04 12.04
CA ILE A 71 -15.52 3.98 13.50
C ILE A 71 -16.83 4.55 14.02
#